data_AF-A0A438FCK9-F1
#
_entry.id   AF-A0A438FCK9-F1
#
_cell.length_a   1.000
_cell.length_b   1.000
_cell.length_c   1.000
_cell.angle_alpha   90.00
_cell.angle_beta   90.00
_cell.angle_gamma   90.00
#
_symmetry.space_group_name_H-M   'P 1'
#
loop_
_entity.id
_entity.type
_entity.pdbx_description
1 polymer ?
#
loop_
_entity_poly.entity_id
_entity_poly.type
_entity_poly.pdbx_seq_one_letter_code
_entity_poly.pdbx_strand_id
1 'polypeptide(L)' 'MFESDVFELCLAKWGKDVSIENMHQGFTHVFESTFESVEGIAEYVSHPAHVEFANLFLSHLEKVIVFDYKPITVHL' A
#
# COMPACT_ATOMS: atom_id res chain seq x y z
N MET A 1 -9.36 -6.39 -4.48
CA MET A 1 -8.46 -7.34 -5.18
C MET A 1 -7.37 -7.69 -4.19
N PHE A 2 -7.22 -8.98 -3.84
CA PHE A 2 -6.58 -9.58 -2.64
C PHE A 2 -7.47 -9.88 -1.42
N GLU A 3 -8.81 -9.84 -1.53
CA GLU A 3 -9.67 -10.02 -0.35
C GLU A 3 -9.74 -11.46 0.22
N SER A 4 -9.12 -12.47 -0.36
CA SER A 4 -9.28 -13.87 0.11
C SER A 4 -8.01 -14.69 0.32
N ASP A 5 -6.85 -14.27 -0.19
CA ASP A 5 -5.70 -15.19 -0.33
C ASP A 5 -4.46 -14.79 0.49
N VAL A 6 -4.50 -13.67 1.21
CA VAL A 6 -3.45 -13.27 2.16
C VAL A 6 -4.07 -13.17 3.54
N PHE A 7 -3.67 -14.09 4.42
CA PHE A 7 -4.28 -14.34 5.72
C PHE A 7 -4.26 -13.14 6.71
N GLU A 8 -3.51 -12.07 6.41
CA GLU A 8 -3.38 -10.87 7.25
C GLU A 8 -3.69 -9.53 6.56
N LEU A 9 -4.16 -9.51 5.31
CA LEU A 9 -4.57 -8.25 4.69
C LEU A 9 -5.96 -7.85 5.20
N CYS A 10 -5.99 -6.99 6.22
CA CYS A 10 -7.20 -6.72 6.98
C CYS A 10 -8.15 -5.76 6.24
N LEU A 11 -7.64 -4.83 5.41
CA LEU A 11 -8.40 -3.90 4.54
C LEU A 11 -7.49 -3.27 3.47
N ALA A 12 -7.93 -3.24 2.20
CA ALA A 12 -7.26 -2.52 1.11
C ALA A 12 -8.14 -1.35 0.62
N LYS A 13 -7.64 -0.11 0.73
CA LYS A 13 -8.28 1.11 0.21
C LYS A 13 -7.38 1.75 -0.84
N TRP A 14 -7.96 2.55 -1.73
CA TRP A 14 -7.20 3.35 -2.68
C TRP A 14 -7.96 4.62 -3.06
N GLY A 15 -7.24 5.58 -3.65
CA GLY A 15 -7.83 6.83 -4.12
C GLY A 15 -6.93 7.54 -5.13
N LYS A 16 -7.50 8.51 -5.84
CA LYS A 16 -6.77 9.44 -6.71
C LYS A 16 -6.47 10.72 -5.94
N ASP A 17 -5.29 11.30 -6.16
CA ASP A 17 -4.95 12.59 -5.59
C ASP A 17 -5.94 13.68 -6.04
N VAL A 18 -6.34 14.50 -5.07
CA VAL A 18 -7.23 15.67 -5.24
C VAL A 18 -6.62 16.92 -4.60
N SER A 19 -5.32 16.88 -4.29
CA SER A 19 -4.61 17.97 -3.64
C SER A 19 -4.63 19.24 -4.50
N ILE A 20 -4.87 20.39 -3.85
CA ILE A 20 -4.75 21.72 -4.47
C ILE A 20 -3.40 22.38 -4.17
N GLU A 21 -2.66 21.81 -3.22
CA GLU A 21 -1.38 22.35 -2.74
C GLU A 21 -0.23 22.09 -3.72
N ASN A 22 -0.45 21.24 -4.74
CA ASN A 22 0.51 20.92 -5.81
C ASN A 22 1.87 20.40 -5.29
N MET A 23 1.87 19.78 -4.11
CA MET A 23 3.05 19.19 -3.49
C MET A 23 3.18 17.68 -3.74
N HIS A 24 2.25 17.09 -4.50
CA HIS A 24 2.18 15.65 -4.77
C HIS A 24 3.34 15.12 -5.63
N GLN A 25 4.29 15.96 -6.07
CA GLN A 25 5.49 15.57 -6.83
C GLN A 25 5.17 14.71 -8.07
N GLY A 26 3.99 14.86 -8.66
CA GLY A 26 3.52 14.05 -9.79
C GLY A 26 3.06 12.63 -9.44
N PHE A 27 2.96 12.25 -8.17
CA PHE A 27 2.17 11.08 -7.77
C PHE A 27 0.67 11.39 -7.96
N THR A 28 -0.12 10.37 -8.31
CA THR A 28 -1.52 10.55 -8.72
C THR A 28 -2.51 9.65 -8.00
N HIS A 29 -2.05 8.56 -7.38
CA HIS A 29 -2.88 7.58 -6.70
C HIS A 29 -2.24 7.19 -5.37
N VAL A 30 -3.07 6.83 -4.40
CA VAL A 30 -2.68 6.27 -3.11
C VAL A 30 -3.32 4.90 -2.94
N PHE A 31 -2.57 3.96 -2.35
CA PHE A 31 -3.05 2.66 -1.93
C PHE A 31 -2.70 2.50 -0.45
N GLU A 32 -3.68 2.13 0.37
CA GLU A 32 -3.53 1.89 1.81
C GLU A 32 -3.89 0.43 2.09
N SER A 33 -2.98 -0.28 2.75
CA SER A 33 -3.19 -1.64 3.22
C SER A 33 -2.96 -1.67 4.73
N THR A 34 -3.88 -2.28 5.47
CA THR A 34 -3.75 -2.42 6.93
C THR A 34 -3.37 -3.84 7.29
N PHE A 35 -2.38 -3.97 8.17
CA PHE A 35 -1.88 -5.24 8.71
C PHE A 35 -1.95 -5.20 10.24
N GLU A 36 -2.13 -6.36 10.86
CA GLU A 36 -2.19 -6.47 12.33
C GLU A 36 -0.80 -6.44 12.97
N SER A 37 0.24 -6.82 12.22
CA SER A 37 1.60 -6.99 12.70
C SER A 37 2.65 -6.58 11.66
N VAL A 38 3.91 -6.44 12.09
CA VAL A 38 5.04 -6.17 11.15
C VAL A 38 5.40 -7.44 10.40
N GLU A 39 5.24 -8.59 11.05
CA GLU A 39 5.41 -9.92 10.50
C GLU A 39 4.42 -10.16 9.34
N GLY A 40 3.17 -9.72 9.49
CA GLY A 40 2.15 -9.77 8.44
C GLY A 40 2.52 -8.98 7.18
N ILE A 41 3.23 -7.86 7.32
CA ILE A 41 3.79 -7.12 6.17
C ILE A 41 4.84 -7.98 5.46
N ALA A 42 5.75 -8.61 6.20
CA ALA A 42 6.80 -9.44 5.62
C ALA A 42 6.23 -10.69 4.91
N GLU A 43 5.21 -11.32 5.50
CA GLU A 43 4.48 -12.43 4.88
C GLU A 43 3.76 -11.98 3.61
N TYR A 44 3.04 -10.85 3.64
CA TYR A 44 2.40 -10.28 2.47
C TYR A 44 3.39 -9.97 1.35
N VAL A 45 4.51 -9.30 1.66
CA VAL A 45 5.52 -8.92 0.66
C VAL A 45 6.15 -10.14 -0.01
N SER A 46 6.41 -11.20 0.75
CA SER A 46 7.00 -12.44 0.24
C SER A 46 6.00 -13.42 -0.38
N HIS A 47 4.69 -13.18 -0.22
CA HIS A 47 3.67 -14.08 -0.72
C HIS A 47 3.70 -14.16 -2.26
N PRO A 48 3.66 -15.35 -2.88
CA PRO A 48 3.75 -15.50 -4.34
C PRO A 48 2.72 -14.67 -5.10
N ALA A 49 1.47 -14.64 -4.63
CA ALA A 49 0.41 -13.84 -5.26
C ALA A 49 0.68 -12.33 -5.22
N HIS A 50 1.29 -11.83 -4.14
CA HIS A 50 1.73 -10.43 -4.08
C HIS A 50 2.88 -10.19 -5.04
N VAL A 51 3.89 -11.06 -5.07
CA VAL A 51 5.05 -10.91 -5.97
C VAL A 51 4.61 -10.90 -7.44
N GLU A 52 3.72 -11.80 -7.85
CA GLU A 52 3.18 -11.83 -9.22
C GLU A 52 2.44 -10.55 -9.57
N PHE A 53 1.56 -10.08 -8.69
CA PHE A 53 0.85 -8.82 -8.90
C PHE A 53 1.77 -7.61 -8.88
N ALA A 54 2.75 -7.55 -7.97
CA ALA A 54 3.71 -6.47 -7.87
C ALA A 54 4.51 -6.34 -9.17
N ASN A 55 4.95 -7.46 -9.75
CA ASN A 55 5.63 -7.47 -11.05
C ASN A 55 4.74 -6.89 -12.18
N LEU A 56 3.46 -7.28 -12.23
CA LEU A 56 2.50 -6.72 -13.18
C LEU A 56 2.28 -5.22 -12.92
N PHE A 57 2.02 -4.84 -11.68
CA PHE A 57 1.65 -3.48 -11.29
C PHE A 57 2.80 -2.50 -11.50
N LEU A 58 4.01 -2.83 -11.04
CA LEU A 58 5.20 -1.99 -11.17
C LEU A 58 5.55 -1.69 -12.64
N SER A 59 5.26 -2.61 -13.56
CA SER A 59 5.49 -2.38 -15.01
C SER A 59 4.62 -1.27 -15.62
N HIS A 60 3.55 -0.87 -14.93
CA HIS A 60 2.64 0.19 -15.37
C HIS A 60 2.87 1.52 -14.63
N LEU A 61 3.87 1.60 -13.74
CA LEU A 61 4.15 2.81 -12.96
C LEU A 61 5.37 3.55 -13.50
N GLU A 62 5.28 4.88 -13.58
CA GLU A 62 6.43 5.75 -13.81
C GLU A 62 7.32 5.82 -12.55
N LYS A 63 6.70 5.86 -11.36
CA LYS A 63 7.36 5.92 -10.04
C LYS A 63 6.45 5.40 -8.94
N VAL A 64 7.06 4.94 -7.85
CA VAL A 64 6.37 4.45 -6.65
C VAL A 64 7.14 4.86 -5.40
N ILE A 65 6.41 5.14 -4.33
CA ILE A 65 6.95 5.31 -2.98
C ILE A 65 6.09 4.47 -2.03
N VAL A 66 6.74 3.76 -1.11
CA VAL A 66 6.08 2.85 -0.16
C VAL A 66 6.55 3.21 1.24
N PHE A 67 5.62 3.23 2.19
CA PHE A 67 5.90 3.49 3.60
C PHE A 67 5.19 2.46 4.47
N ASP A 68 5.95 1.80 5.34
CA ASP A 68 5.42 0.99 6.42
C ASP A 68 5.53 1.78 7.72
N TYR A 69 4.42 1.95 8.43
CA TYR A 69 4.40 2.73 9.66
C TYR A 69 3.38 2.19 10.66
N LYS A 70 3.63 2.43 11.95
CA LYS A 70 2.64 2.24 13.01
C LYS A 70 1.96 3.57 13.28
N PRO A 71 0.63 3.70 13.13
CA PRO A 71 -0.07 4.94 13.45
C PRO A 71 0.15 5.32 14.92
N ILE A 72 0.63 6.55 15.16
CA ILE A 72 0.78 7.11 16.50
C ILE A 72 -0.13 8.34 16.58
N THR A 73 -1.06 8.32 17.52
CA THR A 73 -1.92 9.47 17.78
C THR A 73 -1.20 10.42 18.73
N VAL A 74 -0.99 11.66 18.30
CA VAL A 74 -0.48 12.72 19.17
C VAL A 74 -1.67 13.32 19.93
N HIS A 75 -1.64 13.22 21.25
CA HIS A 75 -2.59 13.92 22.13
C HIS A 75 -1.95 15.26 22.52
N LEU A 76 -2.45 16.35 21.95
CA LEU A 76 -2.06 17.73 22.28
C LEU A 76 -3.01 18.33 23.33
#